data_AF-A0A4U9VGV0-F1
#
_entry.id   AF-A0A4U9VGV0-F1
#
_cell.length_a   1.000
_cell.length_b   1.000
_cell.length_c   1.000
_cell.angle_alpha   90.00
_cell.angle_beta   90.00
_cell.angle_gamma   90.00
#
_symmetry.space_group_name_H-M   'P 1'
#
loop_
_entity.id
_entity.type
_entity.pdbx_description
1 polymer ?
#
loop_
_entity_poly.entity_id
_entity_poly.type
_entity_poly.pdbx_seq_one_letter_code
_entity_poly.pdbx_strand_id
1 'polypeptide(L)'
;MPTAKKVMAQVAQAASRGVDWENLLVETLALLHRIAMVQLLPAVLDNHYAAIEQRLRGLARTLPPTDVQLYYQTLLVGRKELALCARIAVWALR
;
A
#
# COMPACT_ATOMS: atom_id res chain seq x y z
N MET A 1 -8.31 15.48 3.17
CA MET A 1 -8.06 14.07 3.57
C MET A 1 -9.21 13.20 3.05
N PRO A 2 -8.96 12.09 2.34
CA PRO A 2 -10.01 11.12 2.07
C PRO A 2 -10.52 10.59 3.41
N THR A 3 -11.81 10.77 3.67
CA THR A 3 -12.46 10.29 4.89
C THR A 3 -12.28 8.77 4.98
N ALA A 4 -11.92 8.24 6.16
CA ALA A 4 -11.68 6.81 6.38
C ALA A 4 -12.79 5.90 5.80
N LYS A 5 -14.03 6.41 5.73
CA LYS A 5 -15.18 5.78 5.09
C LYS A 5 -14.98 5.45 3.60
N LYS A 6 -14.32 6.33 2.83
CA LYS A 6 -14.00 6.06 1.42
C LYS A 6 -12.97 4.94 1.27
N VAL A 7 -11.97 4.91 2.15
CA VAL A 7 -10.96 3.84 2.17
C VAL A 7 -11.64 2.50 2.49
N MET A 8 -12.47 2.46 3.53
CA MET A 8 -13.21 1.23 3.89
C MET A 8 -14.19 0.78 2.79
N ALA A 9 -14.82 1.71 2.07
CA ALA A 9 -15.67 1.36 0.93
C ALA A 9 -14.89 0.72 -0.23
N GLN A 10 -13.69 1.23 -0.53
CA GLN A 10 -12.81 0.62 -1.54
C GLN A 10 -12.32 -0.77 -1.10
N VAL A 11 -11.99 -0.94 0.18
CA VAL A 11 -11.64 -2.24 0.75
C VAL A 11 -12.81 -3.22 0.64
N ALA A 12 -14.04 -2.80 0.96
CA ALA A 12 -15.24 -3.65 0.83
C ALA A 12 -15.51 -4.03 -0.64
N GLN A 13 -15.27 -3.12 -1.58
CA GLN A 13 -15.40 -3.40 -3.01
C GLN A 13 -14.30 -4.33 -3.54
N ALA A 14 -13.10 -4.28 -2.97
CA ALA A 14 -12.04 -5.26 -3.25
C ALA A 14 -12.40 -6.63 -2.68
N ALA A 15 -12.93 -6.68 -1.45
CA ALA A 15 -13.37 -7.92 -0.80
C ALA A 15 -14.44 -8.66 -1.63
N SER A 16 -15.41 -7.93 -2.19
CA SER A 16 -16.49 -8.54 -2.98
C SER A 16 -16.04 -9.16 -4.30
N ARG A 17 -14.82 -8.87 -4.74
CA ARG A 17 -14.22 -9.42 -5.97
C ARG A 17 -13.31 -10.64 -5.72
N GLY A 18 -13.17 -11.08 -4.46
CA GLY A 18 -12.25 -12.16 -4.12
C GLY A 18 -10.78 -11.76 -4.31
N VAL A 19 -10.45 -10.50 -3.99
CA VAL A 19 -9.08 -9.98 -4.13
C VAL A 19 -8.12 -10.74 -3.22
N ASP A 20 -6.97 -11.10 -3.77
CA ASP A 20 -5.82 -11.57 -2.99
C ASP A 20 -5.30 -10.40 -2.14
N TRP A 21 -5.60 -10.50 -0.84
CA TRP A 21 -5.20 -9.50 0.16
C TRP A 21 -3.69 -9.35 0.27
N GLU A 22 -2.93 -10.42 0.05
CA GLU A 22 -1.48 -10.34 0.07
C GLU A 22 -0.97 -9.58 -1.15
N ASN A 23 -1.50 -9.87 -2.34
CA ASN A 23 -1.11 -9.11 -3.54
C ASN A 23 -1.51 -7.63 -3.43
N LEU A 24 -2.71 -7.32 -2.93
CA LEU A 24 -3.16 -5.94 -2.72
C LEU A 24 -2.25 -5.19 -1.73
N LEU A 25 -1.83 -5.85 -0.64
CA LEU A 25 -0.90 -5.27 0.32
C LEU A 25 0.48 -5.03 -0.30
N VAL A 26 0.98 -5.96 -1.10
CA VAL A 26 2.25 -5.81 -1.82
C VAL A 26 2.21 -4.65 -2.80
N GLU A 27 1.14 -4.52 -3.58
CA GLU A 27 0.94 -3.40 -4.50
C GLU A 27 0.87 -2.05 -3.76
N THR A 28 0.17 -2.03 -2.62
CA THR A 28 0.05 -0.82 -1.79
C THR A 28 1.41 -0.41 -1.19
N LEU A 29 2.18 -1.37 -0.68
CA LEU A 29 3.55 -1.16 -0.18
C LEU A 29 4.47 -0.64 -1.29
N ALA A 30 4.37 -1.18 -2.50
CA ALA A 30 5.16 -0.74 -3.65
C ALA A 30 4.83 0.71 -4.05
N LEU A 31 3.56 1.12 -3.99
CA LEU A 31 3.15 2.50 -4.22
C LEU A 31 3.68 3.46 -3.15
N LEU A 32 3.58 3.10 -1.86
CA LEU A 32 4.15 3.91 -0.78
C LEU A 32 5.67 4.05 -0.91
N HIS A 33 6.35 2.95 -1.22
CA HIS A 33 7.79 2.97 -1.47
C HIS A 33 8.16 3.92 -2.61
N ARG A 34 7.38 3.93 -3.71
CA ARG A 34 7.59 4.89 -4.80
C ARG A 34 7.35 6.33 -4.38
N ILE A 35 6.33 6.62 -3.57
CA ILE A 35 6.11 7.97 -3.05
C ILE A 35 7.35 8.43 -2.26
N ALA A 36 7.89 7.57 -1.39
CA ALA A 36 9.13 7.86 -0.67
C ALA A 36 10.33 8.06 -1.61
N MET A 37 10.47 7.23 -2.65
CA MET A 37 11.52 7.38 -3.66
C MET A 37 11.40 8.70 -4.43
N VAL A 38 10.20 9.17 -4.75
CA VAL A 38 9.97 10.46 -5.42
C VAL A 38 10.34 11.64 -4.53
N GLN A 39 10.10 11.52 -3.23
CA GLN A 39 10.50 12.54 -2.25
C GLN A 39 12.03 12.62 -2.13
N LEU A 40 12.72 11.48 -2.18
CA LEU A 40 14.18 11.40 -2.10
C LEU A 40 14.86 11.80 -3.42
N LEU A 41 14.40 11.24 -4.54
CA LEU A 41 14.98 11.40 -5.86
C LEU A 41 13.87 11.62 -6.92
N PRO A 42 13.47 12.89 -7.18
CA PRO A 42 12.36 13.21 -8.07
C PRO A 42 12.60 12.89 -9.56
N ALA A 43 13.80 12.45 -9.93
CA ALA A 43 14.19 12.08 -11.30
C ALA A 43 14.07 10.56 -11.60
N VAL A 44 13.74 9.71 -10.62
CA VAL A 44 13.77 8.23 -10.74
C VAL A 44 12.45 7.64 -11.26
N LEU A 45 11.48 8.47 -11.64
CA LEU A 45 10.17 7.95 -12.07
C LEU A 45 10.25 7.32 -13.46
N ASP A 46 10.12 6.00 -13.50
CA ASP A 46 10.07 5.20 -14.71
C ASP A 46 8.82 5.50 -15.55
N ASN A 47 8.98 5.48 -16.89
CA ASN A 47 7.89 5.73 -17.85
C ASN A 47 6.67 4.81 -17.69
N HIS A 48 6.84 3.64 -17.07
CA HIS A 48 5.76 2.70 -16.74
C HIS A 48 4.67 3.33 -15.85
N TYR A 49 4.99 4.38 -15.10
CA TYR A 49 4.07 5.05 -14.19
C TYR A 49 3.68 6.46 -14.61
N ALA A 50 4.02 6.88 -15.84
CA ALA A 50 3.73 8.23 -16.35
C ALA A 50 2.26 8.65 -16.15
N ALA A 51 1.31 7.71 -16.30
CA ALA A 51 -0.13 7.96 -16.11
C ALA A 51 -0.52 8.33 -14.67
N ILE A 52 0.22 7.82 -13.66
CA ILE A 52 -0.04 8.10 -12.24
C ILE A 52 1.03 8.99 -11.60
N GLU A 53 2.08 9.34 -12.34
CA GLU A 53 3.22 10.13 -11.88
C GLU A 53 2.79 11.46 -11.28
N GLN A 54 1.90 12.19 -11.96
CA GLN A 54 1.38 13.47 -11.47
C GLN A 54 0.65 13.32 -10.12
N ARG A 55 -0.10 12.23 -9.94
CA ARG A 55 -0.77 11.92 -8.66
C ARG A 55 0.25 11.55 -7.59
N LEU A 56 1.24 10.73 -7.92
CA LEU A 56 2.31 10.34 -6.99
C LEU A 56 3.12 11.55 -6.53
N ARG A 57 3.50 12.46 -7.43
CA ARG A 57 4.19 13.72 -7.11
C ARG A 57 3.31 14.64 -6.26
N GLY A 58 2.02 14.72 -6.57
CA GLY A 58 1.06 15.45 -5.74
C GLY A 58 1.02 14.93 -4.30
N LEU A 59 0.91 13.61 -4.15
CA LEU A 59 0.94 12.94 -2.84
C LEU A 59 2.27 13.14 -2.12
N ALA A 60 3.39 12.97 -2.82
CA ALA A 60 4.74 13.17 -2.29
C ALA A 60 4.98 14.59 -1.76
N ARG A 61 4.33 15.61 -2.34
CA ARG A 61 4.39 16.99 -1.85
C ARG A 61 3.49 17.24 -0.65
N THR A 62 2.35 16.57 -0.57
CA THR A 62 1.37 16.76 0.51
C THR A 62 1.65 15.92 1.76
N LEU A 63 2.25 14.74 1.58
CA LEU A 63 2.55 13.82 2.66
C LEU A 63 3.99 14.05 3.13
N PRO A 64 4.24 14.22 4.44
CA PRO A 64 5.60 14.23 4.95
C PRO A 64 6.21 12.82 4.85
N PRO A 65 7.54 12.70 4.66
CA PRO A 65 8.22 11.41 4.52
C PRO A 65 8.04 10.53 5.75
N THR A 66 7.94 11.13 6.94
CA THR A 66 7.68 10.43 8.20
C THR A 66 6.35 9.68 8.19
N ASP A 67 5.29 10.27 7.63
CA ASP A 67 3.96 9.65 7.55
C ASP A 67 3.96 8.52 6.52
N VAL A 68 4.64 8.71 5.38
CA VAL A 68 4.80 7.66 4.36
C VAL A 68 5.51 6.45 4.95
N GLN A 69 6.57 6.69 5.72
CA GLN A 69 7.33 5.64 6.39
C GLN A 69 6.52 4.96 7.50
N LEU A 70 5.73 5.71 8.27
CA LEU A 70 4.80 5.15 9.25
C LEU A 70 3.79 4.20 8.58
N TYR A 71 3.11 4.66 7.51
CA TYR A 71 2.15 3.83 6.78
C TYR A 71 2.80 2.58 6.19
N TYR A 72 4.02 2.70 5.65
CA TYR A 72 4.77 1.58 5.13
C TYR A 72 5.07 0.55 6.23
N GLN A 73 5.53 0.99 7.40
CA GLN A 73 5.80 0.09 8.54
C GLN A 73 4.54 -0.58 9.06
N THR A 74 3.44 0.17 9.23
CA THR A 74 2.16 -0.40 9.68
C THR A 74 1.67 -1.48 8.72
N LEU A 75 1.73 -1.24 7.41
CA LEU A 75 1.34 -2.22 6.40
C LEU A 75 2.29 -3.42 6.34
N LEU A 76 3.59 -3.21 6.53
CA LEU A 76 4.57 -4.28 6.56
C LEU A 76 4.36 -5.21 7.77
N VAL A 77 4.03 -4.64 8.93
CA VAL A 77 3.65 -5.40 10.13
C VAL A 77 2.35 -6.17 9.85
N GLY A 78 1.32 -5.49 9.33
CA GLY A 78 0.05 -6.13 8.96
C GLY A 78 0.21 -7.29 7.97
N ARG A 79 1.11 -7.17 6.99
CA ARG A 79 1.44 -8.27 6.05
C ARG A 79 2.08 -9.46 6.76
N LYS A 80 3.03 -9.21 7.67
CA LYS A 80 3.67 -10.28 8.47
C LYS A 80 2.64 -11.02 9.32
N GLU A 81 1.70 -10.29 9.92
CA GLU A 81 0.61 -10.88 10.70
C GLU A 81 -0.37 -11.67 9.84
N LEU A 82 -0.72 -11.17 8.64
CA LEU A 82 -1.56 -11.88 7.68
C LEU A 82 -0.91 -13.22 7.27
N ALA A 83 0.37 -13.18 6.91
CA ALA A 83 1.14 -14.37 6.56
C ALA A 83 1.27 -15.35 7.75
N LEU A 84 1.44 -14.83 8.97
CA LEU A 84 1.47 -15.63 10.18
C LEU A 84 0.12 -16.31 10.45
N CYS A 85 -0.99 -15.57 10.33
CA CYS A 85 -2.34 -16.08 10.54
C CYS A 85 -2.70 -17.17 9.51
N ALA A 86 -2.42 -16.91 8.24
CA ALA A 86 -2.58 -17.91 7.18
C ALA A 86 -1.78 -19.18 7.47
N ARG A 87 -0.53 -19.05 7.96
CA ARG A 87 0.31 -20.18 8.36
C ARG A 87 -0.26 -20.97 9.54
N ILE A 88 -0.85 -20.29 10.54
CA ILE A 88 -1.50 -20.96 11.69
C ILE A 88 -2.77 -21.69 11.24
N ALA A 89 -3.58 -21.09 10.38
CA ALA A 89 -4.78 -21.73 9.84
C ALA A 89 -4.44 -23.03 9.11
N VAL A 90 -3.36 -23.04 8.32
CA VAL A 90 -2.85 -24.25 7.65
C VAL A 90 -2.39 -25.33 8.65
N TRP A 91 -1.82 -24.94 9.79
CA TRP A 91 -1.44 -25.88 10.87
C TRP A 91 -2.63 -26.41 11.66
N ALA A 92 -3.68 -25.61 11.85
CA ALA A 92 -4.87 -26.00 12.61
C ALA A 92 -5.82 -26.92 11.82
N LEU A 93 -5.71 -26.94 10.48
CA LEU A 93 -6.50 -27.76 9.56
C LEU A 93 -5.80 -29.05 9.13
N ARG A 94 -4.69 -29.41 9.78
CA ARG A 94 -3.86 -30.58 9.46
C ARG A 94 -3.65 -31.44 10.71
#